data_AF-A0A7R7AUK2-F1
#
_entry.id   AF-A0A7R7AUK2-F1
#
_cell.length_a   1.000
_cell.length_b   1.000
_cell.length_c   1.000
_cell.angle_alpha   90.00
_cell.angle_beta   90.00
_cell.angle_gamma   90.00
#
_symmetry.space_group_name_H-M   'P 1'
#
loop_
_entity.id
_entity.type
_entity.pdbx_description
1 polymer ?
#
loop_
_entity_poly.entity_id
_entity_poly.type
_entity_poly.pdbx_seq_one_letter_code
_entity_poly.pdbx_strand_id
1 'polypeptide(L)'
;MNIAPGKNAVSNIPFDEARVDRLMEEAGIDVLLATSKHNTQYLLGGYKFIFFAAMDAIGHSRYLPIVVYEKGGPDHAAYIGNRMEGGEHQNNPFWTPTLHAACWGTLDAANLAVEHLQKIGKAGARIGIEPGFLPSDAYTLIRKALPDAKLLDATDMLERMRAIKTDAELEKLRIASELITDSMLATIAWAREGTTKVEMIEQLRREETNRGAHFEYCLLTLGSSHNRAASPQAWKKGEAMSIDSGGNYHGYIGDLCRMGILGEPDAELDDLLAEVETVQQAAFSKVRAGTLGGDMISHAEGVLKQSKVAPYTDFFAHGMGLITHEAPFLMTNHPVAYEGTYAAKPLEKNMVLSVETTMLHPTRGFIKLEDTLAVTESGYVMFGDRGRGWNRGGTAELVSKGAAPSPGLPSELRRAIRGNPTSPPRGEEVPAPAPVSSPPRGEGGRKAAG
;
A
#
# COMPACT_ATOMS: atom_id res chain seq x y z
N MET A 1 18.02 -18.52 19.28
CA MET A 1 17.38 -18.57 20.60
C MET A 1 15.90 -18.41 20.34
N ASN A 2 15.14 -19.50 20.42
CA ASN A 2 13.68 -19.44 20.40
C ASN A 2 13.27 -18.96 21.78
N ILE A 3 12.90 -17.69 21.90
CA ILE A 3 12.39 -17.13 23.15
C ILE A 3 10.88 -17.31 23.10
N ALA A 4 10.33 -18.06 24.07
CA ALA A 4 8.89 -18.23 24.20
C ALA A 4 8.25 -16.86 24.47
N PRO A 5 7.18 -16.48 23.75
CA PRO A 5 6.49 -15.23 24.02
C PRO A 5 5.89 -15.25 25.44
N GLY A 6 6.12 -14.18 26.18
CA GLY A 6 5.46 -13.97 27.47
C GLY A 6 3.95 -13.89 27.27
N LYS A 7 3.19 -14.59 28.11
CA LYS A 7 1.73 -14.48 28.17
C LYS A 7 1.34 -13.05 28.60
N ASN A 8 1.20 -12.10 27.68
CA ASN A 8 0.59 -10.82 27.97
C ASN A 8 -0.11 -10.26 26.72
N ALA A 9 -1.42 -10.11 26.85
CA ALA A 9 -2.39 -9.43 25.99
C ALA A 9 -2.37 -9.82 24.51
N VAL A 10 -3.40 -10.56 24.08
CA VAL A 10 -3.82 -10.62 22.68
C VAL A 10 -3.96 -9.18 22.20
N SER A 11 -3.01 -8.69 21.41
CA SER A 11 -3.19 -7.41 20.72
C SER A 11 -4.39 -7.56 19.79
N ASN A 12 -5.25 -6.54 19.72
CA ASN A 12 -6.49 -6.62 18.94
C ASN A 12 -6.18 -7.07 17.51
N ILE A 13 -6.88 -8.10 17.05
CA ILE A 13 -6.79 -8.60 15.67
C ILE A 13 -7.16 -7.42 14.74
N PRO A 14 -6.33 -7.09 13.73
CA PRO A 14 -6.45 -5.83 12.99
C PRO A 14 -7.49 -5.87 11.87
N PHE A 15 -8.30 -6.92 11.81
CA PHE A 15 -9.29 -7.18 10.76
C PHE A 15 -10.54 -7.83 11.34
N ASP A 16 -11.62 -7.86 10.55
CA ASP A 16 -12.89 -8.50 10.92
C ASP A 16 -12.78 -10.04 10.81
N GLU A 17 -12.68 -10.70 11.97
CA GLU A 17 -12.60 -12.17 12.10
C GLU A 17 -13.82 -12.88 11.48
N ALA A 18 -15.02 -12.36 11.73
CA ALA A 18 -16.24 -12.96 11.19
C ALA A 18 -16.30 -12.85 9.66
N ARG A 19 -15.70 -11.80 9.08
CA ARG A 19 -15.57 -11.64 7.63
C ARG A 19 -14.56 -12.60 7.04
N VAL A 20 -13.35 -12.70 7.59
CA VAL A 20 -12.34 -13.64 7.06
C VAL A 20 -12.87 -15.08 7.16
N ASP A 21 -13.51 -15.45 8.27
CA ASP A 21 -14.03 -16.80 8.45
C ASP A 21 -15.11 -17.16 7.43
N ARG A 22 -16.04 -16.22 7.17
CA ARG A 22 -17.07 -16.37 6.14
C ARG A 22 -16.46 -16.50 4.75
N LEU A 23 -15.49 -15.65 4.40
CA LEU A 23 -14.83 -15.69 3.10
C LEU A 23 -14.01 -16.97 2.90
N MET A 24 -13.38 -17.49 3.97
CA MET A 24 -12.73 -18.80 3.96
C MET A 24 -13.75 -19.94 3.78
N GLU A 25 -14.91 -19.89 4.44
CA GLU A 25 -15.98 -20.87 4.25
C GLU A 25 -16.45 -20.89 2.78
N GLU A 26 -16.74 -19.72 2.20
CA GLU A 26 -17.16 -19.57 0.81
C GLU A 26 -16.10 -20.10 -0.18
N ALA A 27 -14.82 -19.85 0.09
CA ALA A 27 -13.70 -20.35 -0.72
C ALA A 27 -13.38 -21.83 -0.46
N GLY A 28 -14.02 -22.47 0.53
CA GLY A 28 -13.73 -23.83 0.93
C GLY A 28 -12.33 -24.01 1.54
N ILE A 29 -11.83 -23.00 2.24
CA ILE A 29 -10.52 -22.99 2.90
C ILE A 29 -10.71 -23.26 4.41
N ASP A 30 -9.85 -24.10 4.97
CA ASP A 30 -9.79 -24.40 6.41
C ASP A 30 -8.67 -23.60 7.09
N VAL A 31 -7.53 -23.44 6.43
CA VAL A 31 -6.37 -22.68 6.92
C VAL A 31 -5.78 -21.83 5.81
N LEU A 32 -5.47 -20.58 6.09
CA LEU A 32 -4.82 -19.65 5.18
C LEU A 32 -3.30 -19.61 5.43
N LEU A 33 -2.50 -19.63 4.37
CA LEU A 33 -1.08 -19.27 4.34
C LEU A 33 -0.90 -18.03 3.45
N ALA A 34 -1.02 -16.84 4.05
CA ALA A 34 -0.77 -15.59 3.34
C ALA A 34 0.73 -15.30 3.29
N THR A 35 1.25 -14.97 2.11
CA THR A 35 2.69 -14.81 1.82
C THR A 35 3.03 -13.53 1.07
N SER A 36 2.05 -12.86 0.44
CA SER A 36 2.32 -11.63 -0.30
C SER A 36 2.59 -10.43 0.60
N LYS A 37 3.26 -9.41 0.04
CA LYS A 37 3.62 -8.17 0.74
C LYS A 37 2.42 -7.47 1.37
N HIS A 38 1.35 -7.34 0.61
CA HIS A 38 0.17 -6.61 1.03
C HIS A 38 -0.70 -7.44 1.99
N ASN A 39 -0.85 -8.76 1.79
CA ASN A 39 -1.70 -9.57 2.67
C ASN A 39 -1.07 -9.85 4.02
N THR A 40 0.23 -10.13 4.07
CA THR A 40 0.93 -10.25 5.36
C THR A 40 0.91 -8.91 6.12
N GLN A 41 1.12 -7.79 5.43
CA GLN A 41 1.02 -6.46 6.04
C GLN A 41 -0.39 -6.18 6.55
N TYR A 42 -1.42 -6.47 5.76
CA TYR A 42 -2.82 -6.30 6.15
C TYR A 42 -3.17 -7.12 7.39
N LEU A 43 -2.88 -8.42 7.36
CA LEU A 43 -3.17 -9.34 8.46
C LEU A 43 -2.36 -9.04 9.73
N LEU A 44 -1.20 -8.39 9.62
CA LEU A 44 -0.39 -7.96 10.77
C LEU A 44 -0.64 -6.50 11.20
N GLY A 45 -1.69 -5.85 10.68
CA GLY A 45 -2.09 -4.52 11.14
C GLY A 45 -1.17 -3.40 10.65
N GLY A 46 -0.60 -3.56 9.46
CA GLY A 46 0.27 -2.58 8.81
C GLY A 46 1.76 -2.85 8.96
N TYR A 47 2.16 -3.90 9.70
CA TYR A 47 3.56 -4.24 9.87
C TYR A 47 4.19 -4.82 8.59
N LYS A 48 5.38 -4.34 8.23
CA LYS A 48 6.15 -4.79 7.07
C LYS A 48 7.64 -4.74 7.38
N PHE A 49 8.31 -5.90 7.32
CA PHE A 49 9.74 -5.97 7.63
C PHE A 49 10.63 -5.34 6.56
N ILE A 50 11.75 -4.75 6.96
CA ILE A 50 12.61 -3.93 6.09
C ILE A 50 13.15 -4.69 4.87
N PHE A 51 13.57 -5.95 5.01
CA PHE A 51 14.04 -6.71 3.86
C PHE A 51 12.94 -6.97 2.86
N PHE A 52 11.72 -7.22 3.35
CA PHE A 52 10.56 -7.40 2.50
C PHE A 52 10.16 -6.13 1.77
N ALA A 53 10.36 -4.98 2.41
CA ALA A 53 10.11 -3.68 1.82
C ALA A 53 11.15 -3.30 0.76
N ALA A 54 12.43 -3.51 1.04
CA ALA A 54 13.51 -2.94 0.24
C ALA A 54 14.05 -3.84 -0.87
N MET A 55 13.99 -5.17 -0.72
CA MET A 55 14.70 -6.11 -1.60
C MET A 55 13.86 -7.34 -1.91
N ASP A 56 13.99 -7.84 -3.13
CA ASP A 56 13.41 -9.14 -3.49
C ASP A 56 14.39 -10.30 -3.29
N ALA A 57 15.68 -10.10 -3.53
CA ALA A 57 16.67 -11.17 -3.42
C ALA A 57 17.38 -11.18 -2.05
N ILE A 58 17.50 -12.37 -1.46
CA ILE A 58 18.40 -12.69 -0.35
C ILE A 58 19.17 -13.96 -0.71
N GLY A 59 20.47 -13.81 -0.99
CA GLY A 59 21.31 -14.91 -1.46
C GLY A 59 20.80 -15.48 -2.78
N HIS A 60 20.45 -16.78 -2.78
CA HIS A 60 19.89 -17.48 -3.95
C HIS A 60 18.36 -17.58 -3.95
N SER A 61 17.68 -16.90 -3.01
CA SER A 61 16.22 -16.93 -2.88
C SER A 61 15.70 -15.54 -2.48
N ARG A 62 14.57 -15.47 -1.76
CA ARG A 62 13.94 -14.27 -1.23
C ARG A 62 13.49 -14.49 0.21
N TYR A 63 13.36 -13.40 0.96
CA TYR A 63 12.61 -13.44 2.20
C TYR A 63 11.12 -13.72 1.92
N LEU A 64 10.52 -14.62 2.70
CA LEU A 64 9.11 -15.01 2.61
C LEU A 64 8.46 -14.96 4.01
N PRO A 65 7.73 -13.89 4.36
CA PRO A 65 6.86 -13.92 5.52
C PRO A 65 5.66 -14.83 5.26
N ILE A 66 5.19 -15.53 6.29
CA ILE A 66 3.96 -16.32 6.21
C ILE A 66 3.10 -16.02 7.42
N VAL A 67 1.87 -15.58 7.19
CA VAL A 67 0.82 -15.52 8.22
C VAL A 67 -0.06 -16.75 8.07
N VAL A 68 -0.16 -17.54 9.13
CA VAL A 68 -1.05 -18.69 9.22
C VAL A 68 -2.31 -18.29 9.99
N TYR A 69 -3.48 -18.55 9.43
CA TYR A 69 -4.77 -18.29 10.09
C TYR A 69 -5.71 -19.47 9.87
N GLU A 70 -6.18 -20.10 10.95
CA GLU A 70 -7.23 -21.12 10.89
C GLU A 70 -8.60 -20.46 11.00
N LYS A 71 -9.54 -20.84 10.13
CA LYS A 71 -10.92 -20.36 10.17
C LYS A 71 -11.55 -20.64 11.55
N GLY A 72 -12.01 -19.59 12.23
CA GLY A 72 -12.58 -19.67 13.57
C GLY A 72 -11.58 -20.05 14.66
N GLY A 73 -10.28 -20.05 14.35
CA GLY A 73 -9.20 -20.49 15.24
C GLY A 73 -8.05 -19.47 15.34
N PRO A 74 -8.30 -18.23 15.78
CA PRO A 74 -7.24 -17.22 15.96
C PRO A 74 -6.14 -17.69 16.94
N ASP A 75 -6.49 -18.54 17.92
CA ASP A 75 -5.54 -19.16 18.86
C ASP A 75 -4.52 -20.10 18.17
N HIS A 76 -4.82 -20.55 16.95
CA HIS A 76 -3.91 -21.36 16.13
C HIS A 76 -3.11 -20.52 15.13
N ALA A 77 -3.28 -19.19 15.13
CA ALA A 77 -2.57 -18.33 14.21
C ALA A 77 -1.06 -18.28 14.51
N ALA A 78 -0.27 -18.10 13.46
CA ALA A 78 1.17 -17.93 13.57
C ALA A 78 1.69 -16.89 12.58
N TYR A 79 2.74 -16.18 13.00
CA TYR A 79 3.59 -15.44 12.08
C TYR A 79 4.94 -16.13 11.95
N ILE A 80 5.35 -16.40 10.72
CA ILE A 80 6.65 -16.96 10.37
C ILE A 80 7.43 -15.87 9.64
N GLY A 81 8.56 -15.48 10.22
CA GLY A 81 9.31 -14.32 9.76
C GLY A 81 10.81 -14.45 9.99
N ASN A 82 11.53 -13.37 9.68
CA ASN A 82 12.97 -13.30 9.81
C ASN A 82 13.41 -13.34 11.27
N ARG A 83 14.61 -13.86 11.52
CA ARG A 83 15.20 -13.93 12.87
C ARG A 83 15.24 -12.57 13.61
N MET A 84 15.45 -11.47 12.89
CA MET A 84 15.49 -10.14 13.51
C MET A 84 14.12 -9.66 14.00
N GLU A 85 13.03 -10.21 13.48
CA GLU A 85 11.67 -9.82 13.83
C GLU A 85 11.25 -10.31 15.22
N GLY A 86 12.05 -11.18 15.85
CA GLY A 86 11.92 -11.48 17.27
C GLY A 86 12.15 -10.24 18.15
N GLY A 87 13.04 -9.32 17.74
CA GLY A 87 13.23 -8.04 18.41
C GLY A 87 12.07 -7.08 18.17
N GLU A 88 11.54 -7.05 16.93
CA GLU A 88 10.34 -6.26 16.61
C GLU A 88 9.14 -6.69 17.44
N HIS A 89 8.90 -8.00 17.56
CA HIS A 89 7.82 -8.54 18.40
C HIS A 89 7.98 -8.21 19.89
N GLN A 90 9.21 -8.10 20.40
CA GLN A 90 9.44 -7.69 21.79
C GLN A 90 9.07 -6.23 22.03
N ASN A 91 9.32 -5.36 21.04
CA ASN A 91 8.99 -3.94 21.13
C ASN A 91 7.51 -3.67 20.84
N ASN A 92 6.96 -4.36 19.84
CA ASN A 92 5.61 -4.22 19.33
C ASN A 92 5.02 -5.62 19.08
N PRO A 93 4.37 -6.23 20.10
CA PRO A 93 3.86 -7.59 19.99
C PRO A 93 2.81 -7.78 18.88
N PHE A 94 3.10 -8.72 18.00
CA PHE A 94 2.14 -9.24 17.01
C PHE A 94 0.97 -9.94 17.71
N TRP A 95 -0.22 -9.87 17.12
CA TRP A 95 -1.43 -10.48 17.66
C TRP A 95 -1.40 -12.01 17.60
N THR A 96 -0.62 -12.58 16.67
CA THR A 96 -0.51 -14.03 16.49
C THR A 96 0.10 -14.67 17.74
N PRO A 97 -0.55 -15.69 18.35
CA PRO A 97 -0.08 -16.33 19.57
C PRO A 97 1.24 -17.11 19.38
N THR A 98 1.55 -17.50 18.15
CA THR A 98 2.81 -18.17 17.80
C THR A 98 3.66 -17.31 16.86
N LEU A 99 4.93 -17.10 17.21
CA LEU A 99 5.92 -16.46 16.35
C LEU A 99 7.08 -17.41 16.05
N HIS A 100 7.34 -17.65 14.76
CA HIS A 100 8.52 -18.35 14.26
C HIS A 100 9.49 -17.36 13.59
N ALA A 101 10.18 -16.56 14.41
CA ALA A 101 11.21 -15.62 13.94
C ALA A 101 12.56 -16.35 13.74
N ALA A 102 12.70 -17.08 12.64
CA ALA A 102 13.87 -17.91 12.37
C ALA A 102 14.37 -17.89 10.92
N CYS A 103 13.57 -17.35 9.99
CA CYS A 103 13.77 -17.56 8.57
C CYS A 103 14.77 -16.57 7.93
N TRP A 104 15.34 -16.98 6.81
CA TRP A 104 16.06 -16.14 5.86
C TRP A 104 15.53 -16.30 4.43
N GLY A 105 14.96 -17.46 4.08
CA GLY A 105 14.54 -17.78 2.73
C GLY A 105 13.10 -18.30 2.63
N THR A 106 12.81 -18.91 1.48
CA THR A 106 11.53 -19.52 1.14
C THR A 106 11.35 -20.90 1.77
N LEU A 107 12.37 -21.75 1.73
CA LEU A 107 12.28 -23.16 2.13
C LEU A 107 12.22 -23.35 3.65
N ASP A 108 12.98 -22.58 4.41
CA ASP A 108 12.92 -22.59 5.87
C ASP A 108 11.60 -22.02 6.39
N ALA A 109 11.08 -20.94 5.77
CA ALA A 109 9.73 -20.45 6.06
C ALA A 109 8.65 -21.50 5.76
N ALA A 110 8.73 -22.15 4.59
CA ALA A 110 7.78 -23.20 4.20
C ALA A 110 7.84 -24.43 5.13
N ASN A 111 9.03 -24.86 5.55
CA ASN A 111 9.18 -25.95 6.53
C ASN A 111 8.53 -25.58 7.87
N LEU A 112 8.74 -24.36 8.37
CA LEU A 112 8.12 -23.91 9.62
C LEU A 112 6.59 -23.81 9.51
N ALA A 113 6.07 -23.41 8.34
CA ALA A 113 4.63 -23.45 8.08
C ALA A 113 4.07 -24.88 8.14
N VAL A 114 4.76 -25.85 7.52
CA VAL A 114 4.40 -27.27 7.57
C VAL A 114 4.43 -27.80 9.00
N GLU A 115 5.49 -27.53 9.76
CA GLU A 115 5.61 -27.94 11.16
C GLU A 115 4.48 -27.36 12.03
N HIS A 116 4.16 -26.08 11.83
CA HIS A 116 3.05 -25.44 12.54
C HIS A 116 1.70 -26.08 12.18
N LEU A 117 1.42 -26.30 10.88
CA LEU A 117 0.21 -26.98 10.42
C LEU A 117 0.07 -28.39 10.99
N GLN A 118 1.16 -29.15 11.07
CA GLN A 118 1.17 -30.48 11.70
C GLN A 118 0.86 -30.37 13.20
N LYS A 119 1.46 -29.41 13.89
CA LYS A 119 1.26 -29.18 15.33
C LYS A 119 -0.19 -28.83 15.67
N ILE A 120 -0.87 -28.04 14.84
CA ILE A 120 -2.29 -27.67 15.04
C ILE A 120 -3.27 -28.71 14.45
N GLY A 121 -2.78 -29.86 13.96
CA GLY A 121 -3.64 -30.94 13.44
C GLY A 121 -4.26 -30.65 12.07
N LYS A 122 -3.63 -29.79 11.25
CA LYS A 122 -4.12 -29.34 9.93
C LYS A 122 -3.28 -29.85 8.76
N ALA A 123 -2.54 -30.94 8.96
CA ALA A 123 -1.68 -31.54 7.94
C ALA A 123 -2.43 -32.04 6.69
N GLY A 124 -3.72 -32.35 6.79
CA GLY A 124 -4.59 -32.80 5.69
C GLY A 124 -5.70 -31.81 5.33
N ALA A 125 -5.57 -30.53 5.71
CA ALA A 125 -6.61 -29.52 5.54
C ALA A 125 -6.69 -28.98 4.10
N ARG A 126 -7.76 -28.21 3.82
CA ARG A 126 -7.82 -27.34 2.64
C ARG A 126 -7.08 -26.04 2.96
N ILE A 127 -5.90 -25.87 2.39
CA ILE A 127 -4.99 -24.78 2.67
C ILE A 127 -5.09 -23.73 1.57
N GLY A 128 -5.51 -22.52 1.94
CA GLY A 128 -5.52 -21.36 1.06
C GLY A 128 -4.09 -20.81 0.89
N ILE A 129 -3.66 -20.64 -0.36
CA ILE A 129 -2.38 -20.04 -0.73
C ILE A 129 -2.61 -18.90 -1.72
N GLU A 130 -1.59 -18.10 -1.98
CA GLU A 130 -1.61 -17.06 -3.03
C GLU A 130 -0.75 -17.52 -4.21
N PRO A 131 -1.27 -18.21 -5.24
CA PRO A 131 -0.45 -18.88 -6.25
C PRO A 131 0.50 -17.95 -7.01
N GLY A 132 0.08 -16.70 -7.27
CA GLY A 132 0.91 -15.68 -7.90
C GLY A 132 2.03 -15.13 -7.01
N PHE A 133 1.95 -15.34 -5.69
CA PHE A 133 2.88 -14.79 -4.70
C PHE A 133 3.65 -15.85 -3.91
N LEU A 134 3.25 -17.12 -3.96
CA LEU A 134 3.94 -18.25 -3.34
C LEU A 134 5.06 -18.77 -4.28
N PRO A 135 6.34 -18.70 -3.87
CA PRO A 135 7.43 -19.25 -4.67
C PRO A 135 7.27 -20.75 -4.95
N SER A 136 7.64 -21.18 -6.15
CA SER A 136 7.40 -22.55 -6.64
C SER A 136 8.15 -23.63 -5.85
N ASP A 137 9.30 -23.28 -5.26
CA ASP A 137 10.09 -24.14 -4.39
C ASP A 137 9.39 -24.37 -3.03
N ALA A 138 8.86 -23.33 -2.41
CA ALA A 138 8.02 -23.38 -1.22
C ALA A 138 6.73 -24.19 -1.48
N TYR A 139 6.04 -23.93 -2.60
CA TYR A 139 4.88 -24.72 -3.03
C TYR A 139 5.21 -26.22 -3.15
N THR A 140 6.32 -26.54 -3.81
CA THR A 140 6.76 -27.93 -4.01
C THR A 140 7.07 -28.62 -2.69
N LEU A 141 7.72 -27.92 -1.77
CA LEU A 141 8.02 -28.41 -0.42
C LEU A 141 6.75 -28.70 0.36
N ILE A 142 5.82 -27.74 0.44
CA ILE A 142 4.55 -27.88 1.18
C ILE A 142 3.78 -29.09 0.64
N ARG A 143 3.61 -29.19 -0.69
CA ARG A 143 2.90 -30.31 -1.33
C ARG A 143 3.56 -31.67 -1.02
N LYS A 144 4.89 -31.74 -0.99
CA LYS A 144 5.61 -32.98 -0.68
C LYS A 144 5.44 -33.38 0.80
N ALA A 145 5.47 -32.40 1.70
CA ALA A 145 5.42 -32.64 3.14
C ALA A 145 4.00 -32.88 3.67
N LEU A 146 2.98 -32.36 2.98
CA LEU A 146 1.56 -32.49 3.32
C LEU A 146 0.78 -33.15 2.15
N PRO A 147 1.02 -34.45 1.87
CA PRO A 147 0.45 -35.11 0.69
C PRO A 147 -1.09 -35.21 0.71
N ASP A 148 -1.70 -35.16 1.89
CA ASP A 148 -3.15 -35.25 2.06
C ASP A 148 -3.85 -33.88 2.04
N ALA A 149 -3.10 -32.78 2.06
CA ALA A 149 -3.66 -31.43 2.01
C ALA A 149 -4.09 -31.03 0.59
N LYS A 150 -5.11 -30.18 0.50
CA LYS A 150 -5.53 -29.54 -0.76
C LYS A 150 -5.09 -28.08 -0.76
N LEU A 151 -4.23 -27.70 -1.71
CA LEU A 151 -3.84 -26.30 -1.88
C LEU A 151 -4.85 -25.60 -2.80
N LEU A 152 -5.49 -24.55 -2.29
CA LEU A 152 -6.55 -23.78 -2.96
C LEU A 152 -6.10 -22.32 -3.14
N ASP A 153 -6.59 -21.67 -4.18
CA ASP A 153 -6.33 -20.25 -4.41
C ASP A 153 -7.15 -19.38 -3.45
N ALA A 154 -6.46 -18.58 -2.62
CA ALA A 154 -7.04 -17.65 -1.67
C ALA A 154 -7.02 -16.19 -2.16
N THR A 155 -6.56 -15.92 -3.38
CA THR A 155 -6.36 -14.56 -3.89
C THR A 155 -7.67 -13.76 -3.90
N ASP A 156 -8.75 -14.30 -4.49
CA ASP A 156 -10.06 -13.63 -4.52
C ASP A 156 -10.61 -13.35 -3.12
N MET A 157 -10.51 -14.31 -2.20
CA MET A 157 -11.03 -14.13 -0.85
C MET A 157 -10.27 -13.04 -0.09
N LEU A 158 -8.95 -12.93 -0.28
CA LEU A 158 -8.12 -11.89 0.33
C LEU A 158 -8.40 -10.51 -0.27
N GLU A 159 -8.61 -10.42 -1.59
CA GLU A 159 -9.03 -9.18 -2.25
C GLU A 159 -10.40 -8.73 -1.75
N ARG A 160 -11.37 -9.64 -1.63
CA ARG A 160 -12.69 -9.37 -1.05
C ARG A 160 -12.62 -8.94 0.41
N MET A 161 -11.61 -9.40 1.16
CA MET A 161 -11.37 -8.98 2.53
C MET A 161 -10.97 -7.51 2.59
N ARG A 162 -10.15 -7.02 1.66
CA ARG A 162 -9.65 -5.63 1.58
C ARG A 162 -10.53 -4.67 0.76
N ALA A 163 -11.52 -5.19 0.04
CA ALA A 163 -12.38 -4.38 -0.84
C ALA A 163 -13.16 -3.29 -0.07
N ILE A 164 -13.58 -3.59 1.17
CA ILE A 164 -14.34 -2.69 2.04
C ILE A 164 -13.44 -2.21 3.17
N LYS A 165 -13.18 -0.91 3.19
CA LYS A 165 -12.22 -0.31 4.11
C LYS A 165 -12.88 -0.03 5.46
N THR A 166 -12.15 -0.24 6.54
CA THR A 166 -12.48 0.31 7.86
C THR A 166 -12.22 1.82 7.90
N ASP A 167 -12.78 2.53 8.87
CA ASP A 167 -12.57 3.98 9.03
C ASP A 167 -11.08 4.31 9.22
N ALA A 168 -10.32 3.44 9.89
CA ALA A 168 -8.89 3.61 10.10
C ALA A 168 -8.07 3.40 8.81
N GLU A 169 -8.58 2.66 7.84
CA GLU A 169 -7.97 2.49 6.51
C GLU A 169 -8.32 3.67 5.60
N LEU A 170 -9.60 4.10 5.61
CA LEU A 170 -10.04 5.31 4.91
C LEU A 170 -9.24 6.54 5.31
N GLU A 171 -8.94 6.71 6.60
CA GLU A 171 -8.13 7.82 7.07
C GLU A 171 -6.68 7.75 6.55
N LYS A 172 -6.08 6.56 6.45
CA LYS A 172 -4.74 6.40 5.87
C LYS A 172 -4.73 6.71 4.37
N LEU A 173 -5.75 6.26 3.64
CA LEU A 173 -5.94 6.59 2.22
C LEU A 173 -6.13 8.09 2.01
N ARG A 174 -6.96 8.73 2.83
CA ARG A 174 -7.15 10.18 2.81
C ARG A 174 -5.84 10.92 3.03
N ILE A 175 -5.09 10.56 4.08
CA ILE A 175 -3.78 11.16 4.36
C ILE A 175 -2.83 10.94 3.18
N ALA A 176 -2.72 9.71 2.66
CA ALA A 176 -1.86 9.40 1.52
C ALA A 176 -2.18 10.31 0.32
N SER A 177 -3.45 10.37 -0.11
CA SER A 177 -3.87 11.20 -1.24
C SER A 177 -3.59 12.69 -1.03
N GLU A 178 -3.79 13.23 0.18
CA GLU A 178 -3.44 14.63 0.48
C GLU A 178 -1.93 14.89 0.39
N LEU A 179 -1.10 14.00 0.92
CA LEU A 179 0.36 14.13 0.87
C LEU A 179 0.88 14.09 -0.57
N ILE A 180 0.33 13.20 -1.41
CA ILE A 180 0.69 13.09 -2.82
C ILE A 180 0.24 14.33 -3.59
N THR A 181 -0.99 14.81 -3.38
CA THR A 181 -1.50 16.04 -4.00
C THR A 181 -0.62 17.24 -3.66
N ASP A 182 -0.30 17.43 -2.38
CA ASP A 182 0.58 18.51 -1.95
C ASP A 182 1.98 18.42 -2.58
N SER A 183 2.50 17.19 -2.73
CA SER A 183 3.81 16.94 -3.33
C SER A 183 3.82 17.27 -4.82
N MET A 184 2.77 16.92 -5.55
CA MET A 184 2.60 17.28 -6.96
C MET A 184 2.52 18.79 -7.13
N LEU A 185 1.69 19.47 -6.34
CA LEU A 185 1.52 20.93 -6.42
C LEU A 185 2.83 21.68 -6.10
N ALA A 186 3.54 21.23 -5.07
CA ALA A 186 4.86 21.79 -4.73
C ALA A 186 5.88 21.56 -5.86
N THR A 187 5.88 20.36 -6.46
CA THR A 187 6.78 20.01 -7.58
C THR A 187 6.48 20.86 -8.82
N ILE A 188 5.20 21.03 -9.17
CA ILE A 188 4.78 21.88 -10.30
C ILE A 188 5.21 23.32 -10.03
N ALA A 189 4.90 23.88 -8.85
CA ALA A 189 5.27 25.26 -8.50
C ALA A 189 6.78 25.49 -8.52
N TRP A 190 7.59 24.50 -8.14
CA TRP A 190 9.05 24.54 -8.16
C TRP A 190 9.66 24.46 -9.56
N ALA A 191 9.09 23.60 -10.41
CA ALA A 191 9.56 23.35 -11.77
C ALA A 191 9.47 24.60 -12.64
N ARG A 192 10.49 24.85 -13.47
CA ARG A 192 10.58 26.04 -14.33
C ARG A 192 11.04 25.66 -15.73
N GLU A 193 11.11 26.64 -16.62
CA GLU A 193 11.68 26.44 -17.95
C GLU A 193 13.07 25.82 -17.85
N GLY A 194 13.31 24.76 -18.63
CA GLY A 194 14.57 24.04 -18.63
C GLY A 194 14.69 22.92 -17.60
N THR A 195 13.79 22.83 -16.60
CA THR A 195 13.78 21.69 -15.67
C THR A 195 13.47 20.40 -16.43
N THR A 196 14.24 19.35 -16.20
CA THR A 196 14.11 18.05 -16.88
C THR A 196 13.15 17.11 -16.16
N LYS A 197 12.60 16.11 -16.86
CA LYS A 197 11.73 15.08 -16.24
C LYS A 197 12.43 14.34 -15.10
N VAL A 198 13.73 14.03 -15.25
CA VAL A 198 14.52 13.39 -14.18
C VAL A 198 14.56 14.25 -12.93
N GLU A 199 14.80 15.56 -13.07
CA GLU A 199 14.83 16.49 -11.93
C GLU A 199 13.46 16.65 -11.27
N MET A 200 12.38 16.68 -12.05
CA MET A 200 11.01 16.77 -11.53
C MET A 200 10.60 15.52 -10.76
N ILE A 201 10.89 14.32 -11.29
CA ILE A 201 10.58 13.04 -10.61
C ILE A 201 11.35 12.94 -9.29
N GLU A 202 12.62 13.34 -9.28
CA GLU A 202 13.42 13.37 -8.05
C GLU A 202 12.93 14.43 -7.05
N GLN A 203 12.49 15.60 -7.52
CA GLN A 203 11.86 16.59 -6.65
C GLN A 203 10.57 16.06 -6.04
N LEU A 204 9.72 15.40 -6.82
CA LEU A 204 8.48 14.80 -6.33
C LEU A 204 8.75 13.75 -5.26
N ARG A 205 9.72 12.85 -5.51
CA ARG A 205 10.19 11.88 -4.52
C ARG A 205 10.58 12.55 -3.21
N ARG A 206 11.31 13.66 -3.26
CA ARG A 206 11.71 14.43 -2.07
C ARG A 206 10.53 15.06 -1.36
N GLU A 207 9.59 15.63 -2.10
CA GLU A 207 8.38 16.21 -1.50
C GLU A 207 7.57 15.13 -0.76
N GLU A 208 7.31 13.99 -1.40
CA GLU A 208 6.56 12.88 -0.80
C GLU A 208 7.25 12.36 0.46
N THR A 209 8.56 12.10 0.36
CA THR A 209 9.34 11.56 1.49
C THR A 209 9.49 12.55 2.65
N ASN A 210 9.71 13.84 2.38
CA ASN A 210 9.79 14.88 3.40
C ASN A 210 8.45 15.09 4.13
N ARG A 211 7.33 14.78 3.47
CA ARG A 211 5.97 14.85 4.05
C ARG A 211 5.57 13.58 4.79
N GLY A 212 6.42 12.54 4.77
CA GLY A 212 6.22 11.29 5.51
C GLY A 212 5.50 10.20 4.70
N ALA A 213 5.39 10.34 3.38
CA ALA A 213 4.95 9.28 2.48
C ALA A 213 6.15 8.48 1.97
N HIS A 214 5.91 7.24 1.56
CA HIS A 214 6.87 6.44 0.81
C HIS A 214 6.57 6.57 -0.68
N PHE A 215 7.54 7.05 -1.46
CA PHE A 215 7.41 7.16 -2.91
C PHE A 215 7.34 5.78 -3.56
N GLU A 216 6.36 5.53 -4.43
CA GLU A 216 6.26 4.30 -5.22
C GLU A 216 6.70 4.54 -6.67
N TYR A 217 6.00 5.43 -7.38
CA TYR A 217 6.27 5.71 -8.79
C TYR A 217 5.86 7.12 -9.17
N CYS A 218 6.39 7.61 -10.28
CA CYS A 218 5.91 8.81 -10.95
C CYS A 218 5.99 8.61 -12.46
N LEU A 219 4.89 8.90 -13.13
CA LEU A 219 4.72 8.89 -14.57
C LEU A 219 4.52 10.33 -15.04
N LEU A 220 5.53 10.86 -15.74
CA LEU A 220 5.59 12.29 -16.05
C LEU A 220 5.78 12.53 -17.55
N THR A 221 4.96 13.43 -18.09
CA THR A 221 5.00 13.84 -19.50
C THR A 221 5.07 15.36 -19.60
N LEU A 222 5.67 15.84 -20.70
CA LEU A 222 5.85 17.26 -20.99
C LEU A 222 5.55 17.55 -22.45
N GLY A 223 4.84 18.64 -22.71
CA GLY A 223 4.49 19.09 -24.06
C GLY A 223 3.74 18.00 -24.84
N SER A 224 4.02 17.90 -26.14
CA SER A 224 3.37 16.91 -27.01
C SER A 224 3.84 15.47 -26.83
N SER A 225 4.73 15.19 -25.87
CA SER A 225 5.30 13.85 -25.69
C SER A 225 4.33 12.91 -24.98
N HIS A 226 4.22 11.69 -25.49
CA HIS A 226 3.52 10.60 -24.82
C HIS A 226 4.43 9.71 -23.97
N ASN A 227 5.72 10.00 -23.91
CA ASN A 227 6.67 9.21 -23.12
C ASN A 227 6.57 9.56 -21.64
N ARG A 228 6.09 8.63 -20.82
CA ARG A 228 5.91 8.79 -19.37
C ARG A 228 7.17 8.51 -18.54
N ALA A 229 8.18 7.88 -19.13
CA ALA A 229 9.40 7.47 -18.43
C ALA A 229 10.32 8.67 -18.16
N ALA A 230 11.11 8.60 -17.09
CA ALA A 230 12.17 9.56 -16.80
C ALA A 230 13.10 9.76 -18.02
N SER A 231 13.40 11.01 -18.37
CA SER A 231 14.24 11.35 -19.52
C SER A 231 14.87 12.74 -19.39
N PRO A 232 15.88 13.11 -20.20
CA PRO A 232 16.47 14.44 -20.19
C PRO A 232 15.60 15.50 -20.90
N GLN A 233 14.37 15.17 -21.30
CA GLN A 233 13.44 16.17 -21.87
C GLN A 233 13.19 17.27 -20.84
N ALA A 234 13.39 18.52 -21.26
CA ALA A 234 13.17 19.71 -20.45
C ALA A 234 11.83 20.38 -20.76
N TRP A 235 11.21 20.96 -19.74
CA TRP A 235 9.93 21.65 -19.86
C TRP A 235 10.09 23.03 -20.49
N LYS A 236 9.25 23.36 -21.47
CA LYS A 236 9.29 24.63 -22.21
C LYS A 236 8.04 25.45 -21.98
N LYS A 237 8.16 26.77 -22.16
CA LYS A 237 7.03 27.69 -22.03
C LYS A 237 5.87 27.30 -22.95
N GLY A 238 4.65 27.31 -22.42
CA GLY A 238 3.41 26.93 -23.09
C GLY A 238 3.12 25.42 -23.14
N GLU A 239 4.02 24.58 -22.62
CA GLU A 239 3.82 23.13 -22.59
C GLU A 239 3.02 22.70 -21.36
N ALA A 240 2.05 21.81 -21.59
CA ALA A 240 1.40 21.06 -20.52
C ALA A 240 2.39 20.08 -19.86
N MET A 241 2.16 19.81 -18.59
CA MET A 241 2.79 18.75 -17.81
C MET A 241 1.68 17.89 -17.22
N SER A 242 1.81 16.56 -17.28
CA SER A 242 1.01 15.65 -16.47
C SER A 242 1.94 14.97 -15.47
N ILE A 243 1.61 15.07 -14.19
CA ILE A 243 2.23 14.29 -13.11
C ILE A 243 1.17 13.32 -12.59
N ASP A 244 1.39 12.05 -12.85
CA ASP A 244 0.65 10.93 -12.25
C ASP A 244 1.63 10.22 -11.31
N SER A 245 1.27 10.08 -10.04
CA SER A 245 2.16 9.57 -9.01
C SER A 245 1.38 8.76 -8.00
N GLY A 246 2.01 7.67 -7.59
CA GLY A 246 1.60 6.88 -6.45
C GLY A 246 2.64 6.99 -5.34
N GLY A 247 2.17 7.20 -4.11
CA GLY A 247 2.97 7.01 -2.91
C GLY A 247 2.09 6.56 -1.76
N ASN A 248 2.67 5.93 -0.74
CA ASN A 248 1.90 5.30 0.32
C ASN A 248 2.17 5.89 1.72
N TYR A 249 1.12 5.92 2.54
CA TYR A 249 1.18 6.23 3.96
C TYR A 249 0.79 4.99 4.77
N HIS A 250 1.76 4.39 5.47
CA HIS A 250 1.59 3.13 6.20
C HIS A 250 0.98 1.99 5.36
N GLY A 251 1.39 1.87 4.10
CA GLY A 251 0.94 0.85 3.15
C GLY A 251 -0.20 1.26 2.25
N TYR A 252 -1.01 2.27 2.61
CA TYR A 252 -2.16 2.70 1.82
C TYR A 252 -1.76 3.75 0.80
N ILE A 253 -2.13 3.53 -0.46
CA ILE A 253 -1.66 4.30 -1.61
C ILE A 253 -2.58 5.50 -1.86
N GLY A 254 -1.98 6.67 -2.08
CA GLY A 254 -2.62 7.78 -2.76
C GLY A 254 -2.20 7.74 -4.23
N ASP A 255 -3.17 7.61 -5.13
CA ASP A 255 -2.97 7.52 -6.58
C ASP A 255 -3.77 8.64 -7.25
N LEU A 256 -3.05 9.61 -7.82
CA LEU A 256 -3.63 10.83 -8.40
C LEU A 256 -2.85 11.30 -9.63
N CYS A 257 -3.50 12.11 -10.45
CA CYS A 257 -2.86 12.84 -11.54
C CYS A 257 -3.25 14.32 -11.50
N ARG A 258 -2.25 15.21 -11.61
CA ARG A 258 -2.45 16.66 -11.65
C ARG A 258 -1.74 17.29 -12.85
N MET A 259 -2.39 18.31 -13.40
CA MET A 259 -1.93 19.01 -14.60
C MET A 259 -1.14 20.26 -14.25
N GLY A 260 0.03 20.42 -14.87
CA GLY A 260 0.87 21.61 -14.80
C GLY A 260 0.91 22.37 -16.13
N ILE A 261 1.16 23.68 -16.08
CA ILE A 261 1.39 24.53 -17.26
C ILE A 261 2.53 25.51 -16.99
N LEU A 262 3.44 25.68 -17.94
CA LEU A 262 4.51 26.67 -17.84
C LEU A 262 4.11 27.95 -18.56
N GLY A 263 3.49 28.87 -17.83
CA GLY A 263 2.90 30.09 -18.38
C GLY A 263 1.41 30.20 -18.02
N GLU A 264 0.58 30.42 -19.03
CA GLU A 264 -0.89 30.35 -18.96
C GLU A 264 -1.38 29.27 -19.93
N PRO A 265 -2.48 28.56 -19.63
CA PRO A 265 -3.14 27.72 -20.63
C PRO A 265 -3.74 28.60 -21.73
N ASP A 266 -3.84 28.06 -22.94
CA ASP A 266 -4.67 28.65 -23.99
C ASP A 266 -6.07 28.04 -23.97
N ALA A 267 -6.98 28.62 -24.76
CA ALA A 267 -8.38 28.18 -24.81
C ALA A 267 -8.52 26.70 -25.21
N GLU A 268 -7.65 26.18 -26.07
CA GLU A 268 -7.70 24.76 -26.45
C GLU A 268 -7.34 23.87 -25.25
N LEU A 269 -6.32 24.20 -24.45
CA LEU A 269 -6.01 23.44 -23.23
C LEU A 269 -7.13 23.48 -22.20
N ASP A 270 -7.77 24.63 -22.02
CA ASP A 270 -8.91 24.75 -21.11
C ASP A 270 -10.09 23.89 -21.59
N ASP A 271 -10.42 23.93 -22.88
CA ASP A 271 -11.47 23.10 -23.47
C ASP A 271 -11.15 21.61 -23.33
N LEU A 272 -9.92 21.20 -23.62
CA LEU A 272 -9.51 19.79 -23.52
C LEU A 272 -9.54 19.26 -22.08
N LEU A 273 -9.11 20.06 -21.09
CA LEU A 273 -9.21 19.68 -19.68
C LEU A 273 -10.66 19.59 -19.21
N ALA A 274 -11.53 20.50 -19.69
CA ALA A 274 -12.97 20.45 -19.40
C ALA A 274 -13.66 19.20 -19.98
N GLU A 275 -13.23 18.70 -21.14
CA GLU A 275 -13.70 17.43 -21.69
C GLU A 275 -13.32 16.24 -20.79
N VAL A 276 -12.07 16.19 -20.31
CA VAL A 276 -11.60 15.19 -19.34
C VAL A 276 -12.42 15.23 -18.05
N GLU A 277 -12.64 16.43 -17.51
CA GLU A 277 -13.44 16.62 -16.30
C GLU A 277 -14.90 16.21 -16.52
N THR A 278 -15.51 16.54 -17.66
CA THR A 278 -16.90 16.17 -17.98
C THR A 278 -17.11 14.66 -17.92
N VAL A 279 -16.16 13.88 -18.45
CA VAL A 279 -16.23 12.41 -18.41
C VAL A 279 -16.11 11.87 -16.98
N GLN A 280 -15.16 12.38 -16.18
CA GLN A 280 -15.07 12.00 -14.76
C GLN A 280 -16.33 12.38 -13.96
N GLN A 281 -16.88 13.57 -14.17
CA GLN A 281 -18.10 14.01 -13.48
C GLN A 281 -19.31 13.13 -13.83
N ALA A 282 -19.38 12.62 -15.06
CA ALA A 282 -20.37 11.62 -15.43
C ALA A 282 -20.22 10.36 -14.57
N ALA A 283 -19.00 9.82 -14.42
CA ALA A 283 -18.75 8.68 -13.52
C ALA A 283 -19.18 8.99 -12.08
N PHE A 284 -18.72 10.12 -11.54
CA PHE A 284 -19.01 10.57 -10.19
C PHE A 284 -20.51 10.68 -9.90
N SER A 285 -21.32 11.12 -10.86
CA SER A 285 -22.78 11.21 -10.72
C SER A 285 -23.47 9.86 -10.42
N LYS A 286 -22.79 8.74 -10.65
CA LYS A 286 -23.29 7.38 -10.39
C LYS A 286 -22.72 6.76 -9.12
N VAL A 287 -21.66 7.31 -8.56
CA VAL A 287 -20.98 6.70 -7.41
C VAL A 287 -21.82 6.87 -6.14
N ARG A 288 -22.36 5.76 -5.66
CA ARG A 288 -22.99 5.59 -4.34
C ARG A 288 -23.16 4.10 -4.06
N ALA A 289 -23.36 3.75 -2.79
CA ALA A 289 -23.72 2.39 -2.43
C ALA A 289 -24.99 1.93 -3.19
N GLY A 290 -24.97 0.69 -3.68
CA GLY A 290 -26.06 0.08 -4.44
C GLY A 290 -26.03 0.29 -5.96
N THR A 291 -25.24 1.24 -6.49
CA THR A 291 -25.05 1.36 -7.94
C THR A 291 -24.22 0.19 -8.46
N LEU A 292 -24.61 -0.46 -9.56
CA LEU A 292 -23.77 -1.49 -10.18
C LEU A 292 -22.47 -0.89 -10.69
N GLY A 293 -21.33 -1.55 -10.41
CA GLY A 293 -20.02 -1.07 -10.83
C GLY A 293 -19.94 -0.74 -12.33
N GLY A 294 -20.47 -1.63 -13.16
CA GLY A 294 -20.50 -1.47 -14.61
C GLY A 294 -21.42 -0.36 -15.12
N ASP A 295 -22.45 0.03 -14.36
CA ASP A 295 -23.34 1.15 -14.74
C ASP A 295 -22.61 2.49 -14.65
N MET A 296 -21.76 2.66 -13.62
CA MET A 296 -20.92 3.85 -13.48
C MET A 296 -19.92 3.96 -14.65
N ILE A 297 -19.24 2.86 -14.98
CA ILE A 297 -18.31 2.78 -16.12
C ILE A 297 -19.04 3.10 -17.43
N SER A 298 -20.12 2.39 -17.73
CA SER A 298 -20.86 2.53 -18.99
C SER A 298 -21.43 3.93 -19.18
N HIS A 299 -21.79 4.62 -18.09
CA HIS A 299 -22.29 5.99 -18.15
C HIS A 299 -21.19 6.98 -18.56
N ALA A 300 -20.01 6.90 -17.95
CA ALA A 300 -18.87 7.75 -18.29
C ALA A 300 -18.36 7.47 -19.71
N GLU A 301 -18.22 6.20 -20.09
CA GLU A 301 -17.90 5.83 -21.48
C GLU A 301 -18.94 6.35 -22.48
N GLY A 302 -20.22 6.33 -22.11
CA GLY A 302 -21.31 6.83 -22.95
C GLY A 302 -21.20 8.34 -23.21
N VAL A 303 -20.76 9.11 -22.21
CA VAL A 303 -20.45 10.54 -22.34
C VAL A 303 -19.19 10.75 -23.19
N LEU A 304 -18.13 10.00 -22.90
CA LEU A 304 -16.88 10.07 -23.66
C LEU A 304 -17.10 9.79 -25.15
N LYS A 305 -17.89 8.78 -25.51
CA LYS A 305 -18.22 8.40 -26.91
C LYS A 305 -18.88 9.53 -27.71
N GLN A 306 -19.50 10.51 -27.05
CA GLN A 306 -20.13 11.67 -27.70
C GLN A 306 -19.16 12.85 -27.89
N SER A 307 -18.00 12.81 -27.21
CA SER A 307 -17.00 13.87 -27.28
C SER A 307 -16.17 13.80 -28.57
N LYS A 308 -15.72 14.96 -29.04
CA LYS A 308 -14.82 15.07 -30.21
C LYS A 308 -13.43 14.50 -29.94
N VAL A 309 -13.04 14.40 -28.65
CA VAL A 309 -11.74 13.89 -28.21
C VAL A 309 -11.72 12.38 -28.01
N ALA A 310 -12.87 11.69 -28.17
CA ALA A 310 -13.01 10.25 -27.98
C ALA A 310 -11.97 9.39 -28.71
N PRO A 311 -11.52 9.70 -29.95
CA PRO A 311 -10.56 8.86 -30.67
C PRO A 311 -9.18 8.69 -30.01
N TYR A 312 -8.85 9.52 -29.02
CA TYR A 312 -7.56 9.50 -28.33
C TYR A 312 -7.72 9.73 -26.81
N THR A 313 -8.89 9.43 -26.26
CA THR A 313 -9.18 9.57 -24.83
C THR A 313 -9.77 8.28 -24.31
N ASP A 314 -9.25 7.79 -23.19
CA ASP A 314 -9.72 6.61 -22.49
C ASP A 314 -10.27 6.99 -21.10
N PHE A 315 -11.35 6.32 -20.69
CA PHE A 315 -11.91 6.41 -19.35
C PHE A 315 -11.75 5.07 -18.64
N PHE A 316 -11.35 5.11 -17.38
CA PHE A 316 -11.15 3.91 -16.58
C PHE A 316 -11.32 4.20 -15.09
N ALA A 317 -11.71 3.16 -14.34
CA ALA A 317 -11.76 3.21 -12.90
C ALA A 317 -11.45 1.83 -12.31
N HIS A 318 -10.75 1.82 -11.18
CA HIS A 318 -10.34 0.60 -10.49
C HIS A 318 -10.40 0.77 -8.98
N GLY A 319 -10.53 -0.34 -8.26
CA GLY A 319 -10.37 -0.34 -6.81
C GLY A 319 -8.93 -0.09 -6.40
N MET A 320 -8.76 0.47 -5.20
CA MET A 320 -7.45 0.80 -4.63
C MET A 320 -7.44 0.61 -3.10
N GLY A 321 -6.26 0.40 -2.55
CA GLY A 321 -6.00 0.31 -1.11
C GLY A 321 -4.51 0.18 -0.80
N LEU A 322 -4.08 -1.03 -0.47
CA LEU A 322 -2.67 -1.42 -0.32
C LEU A 322 -2.00 -1.74 -1.67
N ILE A 323 -2.80 -1.93 -2.72
CA ILE A 323 -2.37 -2.19 -4.10
C ILE A 323 -3.03 -1.15 -5.00
N THR A 324 -2.32 -0.68 -6.03
CA THR A 324 -2.82 0.33 -6.98
C THR A 324 -4.08 -0.16 -7.70
N HIS A 325 -4.08 -1.40 -8.18
CA HIS A 325 -5.25 -2.06 -8.76
C HIS A 325 -5.66 -3.27 -7.90
N GLU A 326 -6.68 -3.09 -7.06
CA GLU A 326 -7.31 -4.19 -6.31
C GLU A 326 -8.83 -4.14 -6.38
N ALA A 327 -9.50 -5.06 -5.70
CA ALA A 327 -10.95 -5.06 -5.63
C ALA A 327 -11.50 -3.73 -5.06
N PRO A 328 -12.59 -3.19 -5.64
CA PRO A 328 -13.41 -3.80 -6.69
C PRO A 328 -12.82 -3.69 -8.12
N PHE A 329 -12.77 -4.81 -8.84
CA PHE A 329 -12.41 -4.86 -10.26
C PHE A 329 -13.63 -4.55 -11.14
N LEU A 330 -13.73 -3.32 -11.63
CA LEU A 330 -14.93 -2.80 -12.31
C LEU A 330 -14.95 -3.05 -13.82
N MET A 331 -13.78 -3.24 -14.43
CA MET A 331 -13.60 -3.32 -15.88
C MET A 331 -12.79 -4.56 -16.25
N THR A 332 -12.98 -5.10 -17.46
CA THR A 332 -12.18 -6.23 -17.94
C THR A 332 -11.07 -5.73 -18.87
N ASN A 333 -9.82 -6.14 -18.61
CA ASN A 333 -8.66 -5.92 -19.46
C ASN A 333 -8.37 -4.44 -19.82
N HIS A 334 -8.43 -3.53 -18.83
CA HIS A 334 -8.05 -2.13 -19.02
C HIS A 334 -7.56 -1.47 -17.73
N PRO A 335 -6.37 -0.82 -17.69
CA PRO A 335 -5.19 -1.07 -18.52
C PRO A 335 -4.42 -2.34 -18.10
N VAL A 336 -4.76 -2.94 -16.96
CA VAL A 336 -4.18 -4.19 -16.45
C VAL A 336 -5.10 -5.36 -16.82
N ALA A 337 -4.52 -6.51 -17.15
CA ALA A 337 -5.26 -7.71 -17.52
C ALA A 337 -5.88 -8.39 -16.29
N TYR A 338 -7.17 -8.17 -16.08
CA TYR A 338 -8.00 -8.85 -15.08
C TYR A 338 -9.46 -8.85 -15.55
N GLU A 339 -10.29 -9.68 -14.93
CA GLU A 339 -11.74 -9.70 -15.17
C GLU A 339 -12.47 -8.70 -14.27
N GLY A 340 -13.46 -7.99 -14.81
CA GLY A 340 -14.32 -7.06 -14.08
C GLY A 340 -15.30 -7.78 -13.15
N THR A 341 -14.82 -8.52 -12.15
CA THR A 341 -15.62 -9.37 -11.25
C THR A 341 -16.62 -8.59 -10.37
N TYR A 342 -16.51 -7.26 -10.34
CA TYR A 342 -17.43 -6.34 -9.66
C TYR A 342 -18.32 -5.55 -10.62
N ALA A 343 -18.21 -5.72 -11.94
CA ALA A 343 -19.04 -5.00 -12.91
C ALA A 343 -20.54 -5.22 -12.68
N ALA A 344 -20.94 -6.45 -12.38
CA ALA A 344 -22.34 -6.82 -12.11
C ALA A 344 -22.71 -6.79 -10.61
N LYS A 345 -21.82 -6.30 -9.74
CA LYS A 345 -22.06 -6.19 -8.30
C LYS A 345 -22.36 -4.74 -7.93
N PRO A 346 -23.22 -4.49 -6.93
CA PRO A 346 -23.38 -3.15 -6.40
C PRO A 346 -22.07 -2.70 -5.74
N LEU A 347 -21.71 -1.44 -5.95
CA LEU A 347 -20.74 -0.75 -5.12
C LEU A 347 -21.25 -0.74 -3.68
N GLU A 348 -20.35 -0.97 -2.74
CA GLU A 348 -20.67 -0.96 -1.31
C GLU A 348 -20.02 0.26 -0.65
N LYS A 349 -20.62 0.72 0.44
CA LYS A 349 -20.04 1.75 1.30
C LYS A 349 -18.61 1.35 1.71
N ASN A 350 -17.72 2.32 1.76
CA ASN A 350 -16.30 2.18 2.07
C ASN A 350 -15.47 1.39 1.04
N MET A 351 -16.00 1.06 -0.14
CA MET A 351 -15.13 0.79 -1.28
C MET A 351 -14.36 2.07 -1.64
N VAL A 352 -13.12 1.93 -2.11
CA VAL A 352 -12.29 3.05 -2.58
C VAL A 352 -11.91 2.80 -4.02
N LEU A 353 -12.09 3.82 -4.86
CA LEU A 353 -11.88 3.79 -6.29
C LEU A 353 -10.88 4.86 -6.69
N SER A 354 -9.97 4.54 -7.61
CA SER A 354 -9.36 5.53 -8.50
C SER A 354 -10.26 5.68 -9.73
N VAL A 355 -10.54 6.91 -10.13
CA VAL A 355 -11.34 7.25 -11.32
C VAL A 355 -10.54 8.18 -12.18
N GLU A 356 -10.30 7.79 -13.42
CA GLU A 356 -9.33 8.47 -14.28
C GLU A 356 -9.80 8.58 -15.73
N THR A 357 -9.41 9.69 -16.34
CA THR A 357 -9.65 9.96 -17.76
C THR A 357 -8.36 10.46 -18.34
N THR A 358 -7.85 9.76 -19.35
CA THR A 358 -6.54 10.01 -19.95
C THR A 358 -6.70 10.32 -21.41
N MET A 359 -6.28 11.52 -21.82
CA MET A 359 -6.23 11.96 -23.21
C MET A 359 -4.79 11.94 -23.72
N LEU A 360 -4.57 11.26 -24.85
CA LEU A 360 -3.32 11.21 -25.60
C LEU A 360 -3.40 12.14 -26.82
N HIS A 361 -3.56 13.45 -26.59
CA HIS A 361 -3.76 14.41 -27.68
C HIS A 361 -2.58 14.40 -28.65
N PRO A 362 -2.79 14.31 -29.98
CA PRO A 362 -1.72 14.15 -30.96
C PRO A 362 -0.68 15.28 -30.97
N THR A 363 -1.10 16.51 -30.65
CA THR A 363 -0.25 17.71 -30.70
C THR A 363 -0.05 18.38 -29.34
N ARG A 364 -0.96 18.14 -28.38
CA ARG A 364 -0.94 18.78 -27.05
C ARG A 364 -0.39 17.84 -25.98
N GLY A 365 -0.23 16.56 -26.28
CA GLY A 365 0.33 15.55 -25.40
C GLY A 365 -0.70 14.99 -24.43
N PHE A 366 -0.25 14.66 -23.23
CA PHE A 366 -1.10 14.09 -22.19
C PHE A 366 -1.94 15.16 -21.49
N ILE A 367 -3.24 14.91 -21.37
CA ILE A 367 -4.14 15.62 -20.48
C ILE A 367 -4.89 14.57 -19.68
N LYS A 368 -4.63 14.49 -18.38
CA LYS A 368 -5.14 13.43 -17.52
C LYS A 368 -5.60 14.01 -16.19
N LEU A 369 -6.77 13.58 -15.75
CA LEU A 369 -7.19 13.69 -14.35
C LEU A 369 -7.39 12.29 -13.79
N GLU A 370 -6.99 12.13 -12.54
CA GLU A 370 -7.17 10.92 -11.75
C GLU A 370 -7.38 11.31 -10.31
N ASP A 371 -8.39 10.70 -9.69
CA ASP A 371 -8.83 11.03 -8.35
C ASP A 371 -9.23 9.79 -7.58
N THR A 372 -8.83 9.78 -6.32
CA THR A 372 -9.22 8.80 -5.33
C THR A 372 -10.53 9.22 -4.66
N LEU A 373 -11.50 8.30 -4.58
CA LEU A 373 -12.74 8.51 -3.83
C LEU A 373 -13.15 7.30 -3.01
N ALA A 374 -13.82 7.55 -1.89
CA ALA A 374 -14.49 6.54 -1.08
C ALA A 374 -16.00 6.59 -1.32
N VAL A 375 -16.61 5.43 -1.57
CA VAL A 375 -18.06 5.27 -1.75
C VAL A 375 -18.78 5.44 -0.41
N THR A 376 -19.84 6.25 -0.41
CA THR A 376 -20.74 6.43 0.75
C THR A 376 -22.15 5.93 0.42
N GLU A 377 -23.04 5.92 1.41
CA GLU A 377 -24.44 5.51 1.20
C GLU A 377 -25.14 6.30 0.09
N SER A 378 -24.90 7.61 0.03
CA SER A 378 -25.62 8.54 -0.85
C SER A 378 -24.76 9.15 -1.95
N GLY A 379 -23.49 8.81 -2.04
CA GLY A 379 -22.54 9.49 -2.93
C GLY A 379 -21.11 8.98 -2.75
N TYR A 380 -20.17 9.91 -2.71
CA TYR A 380 -18.75 9.65 -2.47
C TYR A 380 -18.10 10.80 -1.70
N VAL A 381 -16.89 10.56 -1.18
CA VAL A 381 -15.99 11.58 -0.66
C VAL A 381 -14.67 11.44 -1.40
N MET A 382 -14.17 12.53 -1.97
CA MET A 382 -12.87 12.56 -2.64
C MET A 382 -11.75 12.80 -1.63
N PHE A 383 -10.57 12.26 -1.93
CA PHE A 383 -9.35 12.49 -1.19
C PHE A 383 -8.32 13.17 -2.09
N GLY A 384 -7.68 14.24 -1.63
CA GLY A 384 -6.69 14.97 -2.44
C GLY A 384 -7.28 15.75 -3.61
N ASP A 385 -8.53 16.21 -3.54
CA ASP A 385 -9.27 16.81 -4.67
C ASP A 385 -8.79 18.21 -5.13
N ARG A 386 -7.73 18.75 -4.51
CA ARG A 386 -7.13 20.04 -4.85
C ARG A 386 -6.31 19.95 -6.14
N GLY A 387 -6.24 21.06 -6.88
CA GLY A 387 -5.34 21.18 -8.03
C GLY A 387 -5.81 20.51 -9.32
N ARG A 388 -7.10 20.19 -9.44
CA ARG A 388 -7.68 19.58 -10.66
C ARG A 388 -7.57 20.45 -11.92
N GLY A 389 -7.37 21.76 -11.77
CA GLY A 389 -7.15 22.67 -12.89
C GLY A 389 -5.69 22.73 -13.35
N TRP A 390 -5.38 23.73 -14.19
CA TRP A 390 -4.00 24.01 -14.59
C TRP A 390 -3.19 24.66 -13.46
N ASN A 391 -2.16 23.95 -12.99
CA ASN A 391 -1.26 24.44 -11.94
C ASN A 391 -0.01 25.08 -12.54
N ARG A 392 0.34 26.29 -12.11
CA ARG A 392 1.39 27.09 -12.78
C ARG A 392 2.79 26.77 -12.29
N GLY A 393 3.69 26.48 -13.23
CA GLY A 393 5.12 26.32 -12.99
C GLY A 393 5.86 27.61 -12.68
N GLY A 394 6.97 27.49 -11.95
CA GLY A 394 7.90 28.59 -11.66
C GLY A 394 7.36 29.65 -10.70
N THR A 395 6.37 29.28 -9.88
CA THR A 395 5.69 30.16 -8.94
C THR A 395 6.27 30.10 -7.51
N ALA A 396 7.04 29.06 -7.19
CA ALA A 396 7.73 28.97 -5.90
C ALA A 396 8.85 30.01 -5.79
N GLU A 397 8.93 30.69 -4.64
CA GLU A 397 10.04 31.61 -4.35
C GLU A 397 11.39 30.86 -4.40
N LEU A 398 12.41 31.49 -4.99
CA LEU A 398 13.77 30.95 -4.99
C LEU A 398 14.27 30.89 -3.55
N VAL A 399 14.18 29.72 -2.92
CA VAL A 399 14.86 29.49 -1.65
C VAL A 399 16.36 29.54 -1.94
N SER A 400 17.01 30.63 -1.54
CA SER A 400 18.46 30.79 -1.63
C SER A 400 19.12 29.55 -1.02
N LYS A 401 20.06 28.92 -1.74
CA LYS A 401 20.83 27.74 -1.30
C LYS A 401 21.30 27.94 0.15
N GLY A 402 20.60 27.35 1.12
CA GLY A 402 20.91 27.52 2.55
C GLY A 402 19.76 27.35 3.55
N ALA A 403 18.50 27.15 3.16
CA ALA A 403 17.42 26.99 4.13
C ALA A 403 17.29 25.54 4.67
N ALA A 404 17.08 25.44 5.98
CA ALA A 404 16.83 24.21 6.74
C ALA A 404 15.57 23.47 6.24
N PRO A 405 15.46 22.14 6.47
CA PRO A 405 14.33 21.34 6.00
C PRO A 405 12.98 21.89 6.50
N SER A 406 11.95 21.75 5.67
CA SER A 406 10.57 22.16 5.93
C SER A 406 10.09 21.76 7.33
N PRO A 407 9.22 22.56 7.97
CA PRO A 407 8.69 22.21 9.28
C PRO A 407 7.88 20.92 9.15
N GLY A 408 8.40 19.82 9.70
CA GLY A 408 7.73 18.52 9.66
C GLY A 408 6.33 18.58 10.28
N LEU A 409 5.48 17.63 9.88
CA LEU A 409 4.05 17.44 10.20
C LEU A 409 3.44 18.35 11.30
N PRO A 410 2.24 18.94 11.06
CA PRO A 410 1.48 19.70 12.05
C PRO A 410 1.37 18.97 13.40
N SER A 411 1.39 19.73 14.50
CA SER A 411 1.41 19.19 15.86
C SER A 411 0.28 18.19 16.16
N GLU A 412 -0.88 18.35 15.51
CA GLU A 412 -2.04 17.45 15.61
C GLU A 412 -1.77 16.08 14.98
N LEU A 413 -1.10 16.03 13.81
CA LEU A 413 -0.66 14.77 13.17
C LEU A 413 0.46 14.08 13.97
N ARG A 414 1.36 14.85 14.60
CA ARG A 414 2.39 14.27 15.49
C ARG A 414 1.78 13.57 16.71
N ARG A 415 0.62 14.04 17.17
CA ARG A 415 -0.11 13.48 18.31
C ARG A 415 -0.89 12.21 17.93
N ALA A 416 -1.37 12.11 16.69
CA ALA A 416 -1.97 10.88 16.17
C ALA A 416 -0.94 9.75 15.98
N ILE A 417 0.30 10.08 15.60
CA ILE A 417 1.40 9.11 15.40
C ILE A 417 1.93 8.57 16.73
N ARG A 418 1.96 9.39 17.78
CA ARG A 418 2.32 8.93 19.13
C ARG A 418 1.07 8.38 19.80
N GLY A 419 0.80 7.09 19.59
CA GLY A 419 -0.21 6.35 20.34
C GLY A 419 -0.17 6.76 21.83
N ASN A 420 -1.34 7.04 22.39
CA ASN A 420 -1.51 7.58 23.72
C ASN A 420 -0.74 6.71 24.74
N PRO A 421 0.31 7.20 25.43
CA PRO A 421 0.97 6.42 26.45
C PRO A 421 0.01 6.34 27.64
N THR A 422 -0.70 5.21 27.77
CA THR A 422 -1.36 4.87 29.03
C THR A 422 -0.29 4.79 30.09
N SER A 423 -0.30 5.75 31.02
CA SER A 423 0.58 5.72 32.18
C SER A 423 0.26 4.46 32.99
N PRO A 424 1.25 3.65 33.41
CA PRO A 424 0.98 2.52 34.28
C PRO A 424 0.45 3.03 35.64
N PRO A 425 -0.44 2.27 36.31
CA PRO A 425 -0.92 2.65 37.63
C PRO A 425 0.25 2.64 38.61
N ARG A 426 0.31 3.67 39.48
CA ARG A 426 1.29 3.76 40.56
C ARG A 426 1.11 2.56 41.50
N GLY A 427 2.03 1.60 41.43
CA GLY A 427 2.18 0.51 42.40
C GLY A 427 3.23 0.87 43.45
N GLU A 428 2.98 0.39 44.67
CA GLU A 428 3.67 0.67 45.92
C GLU A 428 5.19 0.39 45.90
N GLU A 429 5.93 1.14 46.73
CA GLU A 429 7.37 1.03 46.94
C GLU A 429 7.79 -0.35 47.46
N VAL A 430 8.76 -0.98 46.80
CA VAL A 430 9.50 -2.15 47.30
C VAL A 430 10.96 -1.73 47.55
N PRO A 431 11.56 -2.00 48.72
CA PRO A 431 12.88 -1.48 49.06
C PRO A 431 14.02 -2.21 48.34
N ALA A 432 15.09 -1.46 48.07
CA ALA A 432 16.27 -1.89 47.30
C ALA A 432 17.12 -2.98 48.01
N PRO A 433 17.75 -3.91 47.27
CA PRO A 433 18.68 -4.87 47.83
C PRO A 433 20.09 -4.29 48.04
N ALA A 434 20.78 -4.75 49.09
CA ALA A 434 22.12 -4.34 49.52
C ALA A 434 23.25 -4.80 48.57
N PRO A 435 24.39 -4.09 48.52
CA PRO A 435 25.46 -4.36 47.56
C PRO A 435 26.33 -5.59 47.92
N VAL A 436 26.69 -6.37 46.89
CA VAL A 436 27.56 -7.55 46.98
C VAL A 436 29.02 -7.16 46.74
N SER A 437 29.91 -7.65 47.60
CA SER A 437 31.36 -7.42 47.63
C SER A 437 32.14 -8.20 46.56
N SER A 438 33.15 -7.56 45.96
CA SER A 438 34.11 -8.13 44.99
C SER A 438 35.12 -9.12 45.62
N PRO A 439 35.58 -10.17 44.90
CA PRO A 439 36.65 -11.04 45.37
C PRO A 439 38.07 -10.55 44.98
N PRO A 440 39.13 -10.95 45.69
CA PRO A 440 40.49 -10.41 45.53
C PRO A 440 41.30 -11.08 44.42
N ARG A 441 42.27 -10.32 43.89
CA ARG A 441 43.32 -10.76 42.95
C ARG A 441 44.38 -11.59 43.67
N GLY A 442 44.78 -12.73 43.08
CA GLY A 442 45.93 -13.52 43.50
C GLY A 442 47.01 -13.54 42.43
N GLU A 443 48.21 -13.08 42.78
CA GLU A 443 49.46 -13.24 42.03
C GLU A 443 50.11 -14.60 42.31
N GLY A 444 50.90 -15.11 41.35
CA GLY A 444 52.17 -15.78 41.67
C GLY A 444 52.33 -17.26 41.31
N GLY A 445 53.14 -17.53 40.27
CA GLY A 445 54.40 -18.29 40.46
C GLY A 445 54.49 -19.78 40.07
N ARG A 446 55.14 -20.04 38.91
CA ARG A 446 56.13 -21.08 38.57
C ARG A 446 56.37 -22.29 39.53
N LYS A 447 56.34 -23.54 39.00
CA LYS A 447 57.51 -24.42 38.66
C LYS A 447 57.13 -25.92 38.46
N ALA A 448 57.55 -26.44 37.31
CA ALA A 448 58.21 -27.72 36.97
C ALA A 448 58.04 -29.07 37.74
N ALA A 449 57.97 -30.11 36.89
CA ALA A 449 58.59 -31.45 36.95
C ALA A 449 57.89 -32.60 37.68
N GLY A 450 57.79 -33.73 36.95
CA GLY A 450 57.27 -35.03 37.35
C GLY A 450 56.83 -35.82 36.13
#